data_AF-A0A0S8AUJ2-F1
#
_entry.id   AF-A0A0S8AUJ2-F1
#
_cell.length_a   1.000
_cell.length_b   1.000
_cell.length_c   1.000
_cell.angle_alpha   90.00
_cell.angle_beta   90.00
_cell.angle_gamma   90.00
#
_symmetry.space_group_name_H-M   'P 1'
#
loop_
_entity.id
_entity.type
_entity.pdbx_description
1 polymer ?
#
loop_
_entity_poly.entity_id
_entity_poly.type
_entity_poly.pdbx_seq_one_letter_code
_entity_poly.pdbx_strand_id
1 'polypeptide(L)'
;MPPTDDSGHDYVSVAEIEIDAVHPGRSGFVLTGRGIDRADYRLELVLEMPVDQRTKAVLAELLAQSDWRIQRRAPEPFRSRRLSAMKKSTTK
;
A
#
# COMPACT_ATOMS: atom_id res chain seq x y z
N MET A 1 11.80 19.56 -15.39
CA MET A 1 12.70 18.66 -14.63
C MET A 1 11.94 17.38 -14.33
N PRO A 2 12.44 16.19 -14.68
CA PRO A 2 11.91 14.98 -14.07
C PRO A 2 12.40 14.92 -12.61
N PRO A 3 11.60 14.43 -11.65
CA PRO A 3 12.10 14.16 -10.31
C PRO A 3 13.18 13.08 -10.39
N THR A 4 14.36 13.41 -9.90
CA THR A 4 15.44 12.46 -9.63
C THR A 4 15.01 11.60 -8.45
N ASP A 5 14.63 10.35 -8.72
CA ASP A 5 14.37 9.36 -7.67
C ASP A 5 15.73 8.86 -7.16
N ASP A 6 16.26 9.62 -6.21
CA ASP A 6 17.41 9.24 -5.40
C ASP A 6 16.94 8.33 -4.27
N SER A 7 17.84 7.46 -3.81
CA SER A 7 17.75 6.50 -2.70
C SER A 7 16.99 5.19 -2.93
N GLY A 8 17.72 4.08 -2.69
CA GLY A 8 17.16 2.73 -2.65
C GLY A 8 16.11 2.63 -1.55
N HIS A 9 14.85 2.67 -1.94
CA HIS A 9 13.74 2.59 -1.00
C HIS A 9 13.72 1.21 -0.34
N ASP A 10 13.81 1.19 0.99
CA ASP A 10 13.63 -0.01 1.82
C ASP A 10 12.25 -0.66 1.60
N TYR A 11 11.30 0.07 1.00
CA TYR A 11 9.95 -0.37 0.73
C TYR A 11 9.60 -0.19 -0.75
N VAL A 12 8.92 -1.18 -1.32
CA VAL A 12 8.36 -1.14 -2.67
C VAL A 12 6.84 -1.08 -2.59
N SER A 13 6.24 -0.27 -3.47
CA SER A 13 4.78 -0.21 -3.60
C SER A 13 4.22 -1.59 -4.00
N VAL A 14 3.16 -1.99 -3.32
CA VAL A 14 2.42 -3.23 -3.59
C VAL A 14 1.10 -2.91 -4.24
N ALA A 15 0.37 -1.93 -3.68
CA ALA A 15 -0.95 -1.54 -4.16
C ALA A 15 -1.27 -0.10 -3.75
N GLU A 16 -2.05 0.58 -4.58
CA GLU A 16 -2.83 1.76 -4.20
C GLU A 16 -4.29 1.38 -4.39
N ILE A 17 -5.08 1.50 -3.32
CA ILE A 17 -6.43 0.95 -3.20
C ILE A 17 -7.39 2.08 -2.91
N GLU A 18 -8.37 2.24 -3.79
CA GLU A 18 -9.55 3.07 -3.57
C GLU A 18 -10.57 2.22 -2.79
N ILE A 19 -11.01 2.73 -1.63
CA ILE A 19 -11.94 2.01 -0.75
C ILE A 19 -13.38 2.15 -1.29
N ASP A 20 -14.06 1.03 -1.52
CA ASP A 20 -15.42 1.01 -2.03
C ASP A 20 -16.47 0.72 -0.94
N ALA A 21 -16.09 -0.03 0.10
CA ALA A 21 -16.96 -0.33 1.22
C ALA A 21 -16.19 -0.49 2.53
N VAL A 22 -16.84 -0.07 3.62
CA VAL A 22 -16.37 -0.25 4.99
C VAL A 22 -17.47 -0.94 5.80
N HIS A 23 -17.13 -2.08 6.38
CA HIS A 23 -18.02 -2.90 7.19
C HIS A 23 -17.57 -2.88 8.65
N PRO A 24 -18.35 -2.26 9.57
CA PRO A 24 -18.03 -2.29 10.98
C PRO A 24 -18.21 -3.72 11.54
N GLY A 25 -17.16 -4.23 12.17
CA GLY A 25 -17.15 -5.48 12.91
C GLY A 25 -17.22 -5.27 14.43
N ARG A 26 -17.19 -6.38 15.17
CA ARG A 26 -17.17 -6.34 16.64
C ARG A 26 -15.91 -5.63 17.16
N SER A 27 -14.75 -5.98 16.63
CA SER A 27 -13.42 -5.52 17.06
C SER A 27 -12.77 -4.50 16.13
N GLY A 28 -13.47 -3.95 15.13
CA GLY A 28 -12.86 -3.03 14.16
C GLY A 28 -13.66 -2.94 12.87
N PHE A 29 -12.97 -2.96 11.73
CA PHE A 29 -13.56 -2.76 10.40
C PHE A 29 -12.97 -3.73 9.37
N VAL A 30 -13.79 -4.14 8.42
CA VAL A 30 -13.34 -4.77 7.18
C VAL A 30 -13.53 -3.73 6.07
N LEU A 31 -12.46 -3.45 5.33
CA LEU A 31 -12.50 -2.57 4.18
C LEU A 31 -12.30 -3.40 2.91
N THR A 32 -13.06 -3.07 1.87
CA THR A 32 -12.85 -3.60 0.53
C THR A 32 -12.53 -2.46 -0.42
N GLY A 33 -11.89 -2.80 -1.52
CA GLY A 33 -11.54 -1.82 -2.54
C GLY A 33 -10.85 -2.47 -3.72
N ARG A 34 -10.68 -1.69 -4.79
CA ARG A 34 -9.98 -2.13 -5.99
C ARG A 34 -8.62 -1.44 -6.09
N GLY A 35 -7.59 -2.25 -6.30
CA GLY A 35 -6.25 -1.75 -6.54
C GLY A 35 -6.07 -1.20 -7.96
N ILE A 36 -5.09 -0.32 -8.15
CA ILE A 36 -4.66 0.14 -9.49
C ILE A 36 -4.16 -1.02 -10.38
N ASP A 37 -3.76 -2.13 -9.77
CA ASP A 37 -3.40 -3.39 -10.42
C ASP A 37 -4.62 -4.22 -10.86
N ARG A 38 -5.84 -3.70 -10.61
CA ARG A 38 -7.15 -4.31 -10.88
C ARG A 38 -7.46 -5.53 -10.03
N ALA A 39 -6.69 -5.81 -8.99
CA ALA A 39 -7.05 -6.82 -8.01
C ALA A 39 -8.08 -6.25 -7.01
N ASP A 40 -8.98 -7.10 -6.54
CA ASP A 40 -9.87 -6.76 -5.43
C ASP A 40 -9.15 -7.05 -4.11
N TYR A 41 -9.18 -6.09 -3.19
CA TYR A 41 -8.51 -6.15 -1.89
C TYR A 41 -9.53 -6.23 -0.76
N ARG A 42 -9.15 -6.98 0.28
CA ARG A 42 -9.84 -7.01 1.57
C ARG A 42 -8.82 -6.75 2.68
N LEU A 43 -9.06 -5.70 3.45
CA LEU A 43 -8.21 -5.23 4.54
C LEU A 43 -8.99 -5.36 5.86
N GLU A 44 -8.35 -5.89 6.89
CA GLU A 44 -8.94 -6.01 8.22
C GLU A 44 -8.21 -5.07 9.18
N LEU A 45 -8.95 -4.10 9.73
CA LEU A 45 -8.47 -3.18 10.74
C LEU A 45 -9.04 -3.60 12.09
N VAL A 46 -8.17 -3.93 13.04
CA VAL A 46 -8.54 -4.31 14.41
C VAL A 46 -8.24 -3.14 15.36
N LEU A 47 -9.21 -2.79 16.17
CA LEU A 47 -9.08 -1.82 17.25
C LEU A 47 -8.87 -2.58 18.57
N GLU A 48 -7.76 -2.31 19.24
CA GLU A 48 -7.43 -2.95 20.52
C GLU A 48 -8.34 -2.47 21.66
N MET A 49 -8.87 -1.26 21.55
CA MET A 49 -9.79 -0.69 22.53
C MET A 49 -11.24 -0.79 22.06
N PRO A 50 -12.20 -1.04 22.98
CA PRO A 50 -13.61 -0.98 22.64
C PRO A 50 -13.98 0.46 22.26
N VAL A 51 -14.76 0.59 21.19
CA VAL A 51 -15.25 1.87 20.67
C VAL A 51 -16.77 1.84 20.62
N ASP A 52 -17.40 2.90 21.12
CA ASP A 52 -18.84 3.04 21.11
C ASP A 52 -19.40 3.15 19.67
N GLN A 53 -20.71 2.97 19.52
CA GLN A 53 -21.35 2.94 18.20
C GLN A 53 -21.23 4.27 17.44
N ARG A 54 -21.31 5.41 18.13
CA ARG A 54 -21.22 6.73 17.50
C ARG A 54 -19.82 6.96 16.94
N THR A 55 -18.81 6.64 17.73
CA THR A 55 -17.41 6.76 17.33
C THR A 55 -17.10 5.77 16.19
N LYS A 56 -17.65 4.54 16.22
CA LYS A 56 -17.53 3.60 15.10
C LYS A 56 -18.14 4.14 13.80
N ALA A 57 -19.28 4.82 13.86
CA ALA A 57 -19.91 5.40 12.67
C ALA A 57 -19.03 6.51 12.06
N VAL A 58 -18.47 7.39 12.89
CA VAL A 58 -17.54 8.43 12.42
C VAL A 58 -16.29 7.82 11.80
N LEU A 59 -15.71 6.80 12.43
CA LEU A 59 -14.54 6.10 11.88
C LEU A 59 -14.85 5.40 10.56
N ALA A 60 -16.04 4.78 10.43
CA ALA A 60 -16.45 4.15 9.18
C ALA A 60 -16.50 5.16 8.02
N GLU A 61 -17.07 6.34 8.27
CA GLU A 61 -17.15 7.40 7.27
C GLU A 61 -15.77 7.92 6.86
N LEU A 62 -14.88 8.14 7.84
CA LEU A 62 -13.50 8.55 7.56
C LEU A 62 -12.74 7.50 6.73
N LEU A 63 -12.93 6.22 7.05
CA LEU A 63 -12.29 5.12 6.33
C LEU A 63 -12.84 4.98 4.90
N ALA A 64 -14.13 5.23 4.68
CA ALA A 64 -14.75 5.14 3.36
C ALA A 64 -14.28 6.23 2.39
N GLN A 65 -13.79 7.36 2.92
CA GLN A 65 -13.27 8.48 2.13
C GLN A 65 -11.73 8.52 2.10
N SER A 66 -11.08 7.37 2.29
CA SER A 66 -9.62 7.27 2.39
C SER A 66 -9.02 6.46 1.24
N ASP A 67 -7.82 6.85 0.81
CA ASP A 67 -6.99 6.09 -0.12
C ASP A 67 -5.90 5.33 0.63
N TRP A 68 -5.71 4.06 0.31
CA TRP A 68 -4.74 3.21 1.00
C TRP A 68 -3.55 2.90 0.09
N ARG A 69 -2.35 3.24 0.56
CA ARG A 69 -1.07 2.91 -0.10
C ARG A 69 -0.38 1.79 0.67
N ILE A 70 -0.35 0.61 0.08
CA ILE A 70 0.29 -0.57 0.66
C ILE A 70 1.70 -0.68 0.10
N GLN A 71 2.69 -0.64 1.00
CA GLN A 71 4.09 -0.84 0.68
C GLN A 71 4.62 -2.05 1.44
N ARG A 72 5.53 -2.81 0.84
CA ARG A 72 6.24 -3.92 1.49
C ARG A 72 7.72 -3.65 1.53
N ARG A 73 8.39 -4.11 2.59
CA ARG A 73 9.84 -4.04 2.66
C ARG A 73 10.48 -4.84 1.52
N ALA A 74 11.45 -4.28 0.82
CA ALA A 74 12.23 -4.98 -0.18
C ALA A 74 13.12 -6.03 0.51
N PRO A 75 13.15 -7.29 0.03
CA PRO A 75 13.98 -8.36 0.63
C PRO A 75 15.49 -8.05 0.61
N GLU A 76 15.93 -7.23 -0.32
CA GLU A 76 17.26 -6.63 -0.40
C GLU A 76 17.12 -5.19 -0.90
N PRO A 77 18.05 -4.26 -0.58
CA PRO A 77 18.08 -2.97 -1.25
C PRO A 77 18.15 -3.23 -2.76
N PHE A 78 17.20 -2.66 -3.51
CA PHE A 78 17.14 -2.72 -4.97
C PHE A 78 18.45 -2.13 -5.55
N ARG A 79 19.54 -2.92 -5.59
CA ARG A 79 20.70 -2.58 -6.40
C ARG A 79 20.21 -2.72 -7.82
N SER A 80 19.99 -1.57 -8.45
CA SER A 80 19.72 -1.40 -9.87
C SER A 80 20.59 -2.36 -10.70
N ARG A 81 20.06 -3.55 -11.01
CA ARG A 81 20.66 -4.56 -11.88
C ARG A 81 20.50 -4.11 -13.34
N ARG A 82 20.89 -2.87 -13.62
CA ARG A 82 20.84 -2.28 -14.97
C ARG A 82 22.12 -1.52 -15.34
N LEU A 83 23.15 -1.52 -14.49
CA LEU A 83 24.45 -0.90 -14.81
C LEU A 83 25.58 -1.91 -15.06
N SER A 84 25.40 -3.20 -14.75
CA SER A 84 26.47 -4.21 -14.93
C SER A 84 26.40 -4.99 -16.25
N ALA A 85 25.31 -4.87 -17.01
CA ALA A 85 25.17 -5.56 -18.31
C ALA A 85 25.78 -4.78 -19.50
N MET A 86 26.18 -3.52 -19.31
CA MET A 86 26.68 -2.66 -20.40
C MET A 86 28.21 -2.52 -20.45
N LYS A 87 28.96 -3.25 -19.62
CA LYS A 87 30.44 -3.21 -19.60
C LYS A 87 31.14 -4.47 -20.13
N LYS A 88 30.41 -5.47 -20.66
CA LYS A 88 31.03 -6.67 -21.30
C LYS A 88 30.94 -6.71 -22.82
N SER A 89 30.62 -5.58 -23.46
CA SER A 89 30.48 -5.51 -24.93
C SER A 89 31.41 -4.46 -25.54
N THR A 90 32.69 -4.44 -25.15
CA THR A 90 33.73 -3.82 -25.98
C THR A 90 35.04 -4.58 -25.79
N THR A 91 35.13 -5.71 -26.49
CA THR A 91 36.40 -6.33 -26.84
C THR A 91 36.27 -6.85 -28.26
N LYS A 92 36.65 -6.04 -29.23
CA LYS A 92 37.47 -6.44 -30.37
C LYS A 92 38.02 -5.20 -31.08
#